data_AF-A0A7J6W3W2-F1
#
_entry.id   AF-A0A7J6W3W2-F1
#
_cell.length_a   1.000
_cell.length_b   1.000
_cell.length_c   1.000
_cell.angle_alpha   90.00
_cell.angle_beta   90.00
_cell.angle_gamma   90.00
#
_symmetry.space_group_name_H-M   'P 1'
#
loop_
_entity.id
_entity.type
_entity.pdbx_description
1 polymer ?
#
loop_
_entity_poly.entity_id
_entity_poly.type
_entity_poly.pdbx_seq_one_letter_code
_entity_poly.pdbx_strand_id
1 'polypeptide(L)'
;GYGIAAQALTAVVKAHDGRGPLTMLTSSILSILELSSPDELIGWTYADPSWARIAALVPVVVSCAEAGDPVANKILLVSVQELADSVKAVVQRLGLSGEDGKNYFPLVMVGGVLEANRRWDIGKEVINRISKDYPGVRPIRPKVEPAMGAALLAWNFLMKESEDKLNS
;
A
#
# COMPACT_ATOMS: atom_id res chain seq x y z
N GLY A 1 2.73 1.90 2.33
CA GLY A 1 3.29 3.26 2.40
C GLY A 1 4.80 3.19 2.47
N TYR A 2 5.33 2.79 3.63
CA TYR A 2 6.77 2.62 3.86
C TYR A 2 7.52 1.90 2.73
N GLY A 3 7.07 0.72 2.29
CA GLY A 3 7.77 -0.05 1.25
C GLY A 3 7.95 0.67 -0.09
N ILE A 4 6.95 1.47 -0.50
CA ILE A 4 7.05 2.32 -1.72
C ILE A 4 8.12 3.38 -1.52
N ALA A 5 8.06 4.11 -0.40
CA ALA A 5 9.00 5.17 -0.09
C ALA A 5 10.44 4.67 0.11
N ALA A 6 10.63 3.53 0.76
CA ALA A 6 11.94 2.91 0.95
C ALA A 6 12.58 2.51 -0.39
N GLN A 7 11.77 1.98 -1.32
CA GLN A 7 12.24 1.72 -2.69
C GLN A 7 12.61 3.00 -3.43
N ALA A 8 11.87 4.09 -3.23
CA ALA A 8 12.19 5.39 -3.82
C ALA A 8 13.50 5.97 -3.28
N LEU A 9 13.71 5.96 -1.95
CA LEU A 9 14.98 6.36 -1.34
C LEU A 9 16.15 5.52 -1.86
N THR A 10 15.97 4.20 -1.97
CA THR A 10 16.96 3.30 -2.56
C THR A 10 17.25 3.66 -4.03
N ALA A 11 16.24 4.04 -4.80
CA ALA A 11 16.40 4.44 -6.19
C ALA A 11 17.18 5.75 -6.33
N VAL A 12 16.95 6.72 -5.43
CA VAL A 12 17.73 7.97 -5.38
C VAL A 12 19.21 7.69 -5.12
N VAL A 13 19.52 6.88 -4.11
CA VAL A 13 20.91 6.51 -3.79
C VAL A 13 21.55 5.75 -4.96
N LYS A 14 20.84 4.80 -5.57
CA LYS A 14 21.36 4.09 -6.76
C LYS A 14 21.63 5.02 -7.94
N ALA A 15 20.76 5.99 -8.19
CA ALA A 15 20.95 6.97 -9.26
C ALA A 15 22.16 7.87 -8.98
N HIS A 16 22.34 8.31 -7.73
CA HIS A 16 23.49 9.10 -7.29
C HIS A 16 24.82 8.35 -7.48
N ASP A 17 24.87 7.08 -7.08
CA ASP A 17 26.07 6.24 -7.23
C ASP A 17 26.35 5.82 -8.69
N GLY A 18 25.53 6.22 -9.66
CA GLY A 18 25.61 5.76 -11.06
C GLY A 18 25.24 4.28 -11.27
N ARG A 19 24.62 3.65 -10.27
CA ARG A 19 24.20 2.22 -10.28
C ARG A 19 22.75 2.02 -10.70
N GLY A 20 22.04 3.10 -11.01
CA GLY A 20 20.66 3.11 -11.44
C GLY A 20 20.41 4.21 -12.47
N PRO A 21 19.26 4.17 -13.17
CA PRO A 21 18.87 5.23 -14.08
C PRO A 21 18.64 6.55 -13.33
N LEU A 22 18.85 7.67 -14.01
CA LEU A 22 18.45 8.98 -13.52
C LEU A 22 16.92 9.01 -13.29
N THR A 23 16.49 9.72 -12.25
CA THR A 23 15.09 9.78 -11.83
C THR A 23 14.76 11.16 -11.27
N MET A 24 13.54 11.62 -11.52
CA MET A 24 12.97 12.83 -10.92
C MET A 24 12.82 12.69 -9.40
N LEU A 25 12.75 11.45 -8.88
CA LEU A 25 12.73 11.17 -7.44
C LEU A 25 13.89 11.84 -6.71
N THR A 26 15.07 11.95 -7.33
CA THR A 26 16.25 12.57 -6.70
C THR A 26 15.98 14.02 -6.35
N SER A 27 15.63 14.86 -7.33
CA SER A 27 15.39 16.28 -7.08
C SER A 27 14.10 16.50 -6.26
N SER A 28 13.04 15.72 -6.51
CA SER A 28 11.77 15.89 -5.79
C SER A 28 11.86 15.51 -4.31
N ILE A 29 12.58 14.43 -3.97
CA ILE A 29 12.76 14.01 -2.56
C ILE A 29 13.72 14.96 -1.83
N LEU A 30 14.84 15.37 -2.44
CA LEU A 30 15.73 16.34 -1.80
C LEU A 30 15.02 17.66 -1.52
N SER A 31 14.20 18.13 -2.47
CA SER A 31 13.43 19.37 -2.30
C SER A 31 12.43 19.31 -1.14
N ILE A 32 11.69 18.20 -0.97
CA ILE A 32 10.70 18.11 0.12
C ILE A 32 11.34 17.87 1.48
N LEU A 33 12.54 17.29 1.50
CA LEU A 33 13.31 17.04 2.71
C LEU A 33 14.26 18.18 3.07
N GLU A 34 14.33 19.22 2.24
CA GLU A 34 15.25 20.36 2.38
C GLU A 34 16.73 19.93 2.48
N LEU A 35 17.10 18.91 1.72
CA LEU A 35 18.46 18.37 1.68
C LEU A 35 19.23 18.92 0.48
N SER A 36 20.53 19.17 0.66
CA SER A 36 21.36 19.74 -0.42
C SER A 36 21.95 18.67 -1.33
N SER A 37 22.06 17.43 -0.85
CA SER A 37 22.68 16.33 -1.59
C SER A 37 22.07 14.96 -1.24
N PRO A 38 22.14 13.96 -2.14
CA PRO A 38 21.76 12.57 -1.82
C PRO A 38 22.55 11.95 -0.66
N ASP A 39 23.79 12.39 -0.41
CA ASP A 39 24.62 11.90 0.69
C ASP A 39 23.99 12.16 2.08
N GLU A 40 23.21 13.23 2.20
CA GLU A 40 22.49 13.58 3.43
C GLU A 40 21.30 12.65 3.73
N LEU A 41 20.84 11.85 2.75
CA LEU A 41 19.71 10.93 2.94
C LEU A 41 20.01 9.86 3.99
N ILE A 42 21.26 9.44 4.12
CA ILE A 42 21.67 8.48 5.15
C ILE A 42 21.43 9.12 6.52
N GLY A 43 22.01 10.30 6.75
CA GLY A 43 21.82 11.05 8.00
C GLY A 43 20.34 11.30 8.31
N TRP A 44 19.57 11.73 7.31
CA TRP A 44 18.13 11.94 7.44
C TRP A 44 17.38 10.67 7.84
N THR A 45 17.70 9.52 7.24
CA THR A 45 17.02 8.24 7.49
C THR A 45 17.32 7.70 8.89
N TYR A 46 18.55 7.88 9.38
CA TYR A 46 18.95 7.42 10.72
C TYR A 46 18.55 8.38 11.85
N ALA A 47 18.31 9.67 11.56
CA ALA A 47 17.93 10.67 12.57
C ALA A 47 16.56 10.38 13.22
N ASP A 48 15.63 9.78 12.48
CA ASP A 48 14.34 9.34 13.01
C ASP A 48 13.88 8.08 12.26
N PRO A 49 13.86 6.90 12.92
CA PRO A 49 13.46 5.63 12.32
C PRO A 49 11.94 5.48 12.16
N SER A 50 11.15 6.56 12.35
CA SER A 50 9.70 6.56 12.17
C SER A 50 9.29 6.07 10.78
N TRP A 51 8.65 4.91 10.75
CA TRP A 51 8.07 4.34 9.53
C TRP A 51 7.05 5.28 8.88
N ALA A 52 6.33 6.08 9.68
CA ALA A 52 5.36 7.06 9.21
C ALA A 52 6.03 8.21 8.45
N ARG A 53 7.18 8.69 8.94
CA ARG A 53 7.97 9.74 8.29
C ARG A 53 8.47 9.31 6.91
N ILE A 54 8.95 8.07 6.79
CA ILE A 54 9.34 7.50 5.50
C ILE A 54 8.11 7.32 4.60
N ALA A 55 7.01 6.76 5.14
CA ALA A 55 5.78 6.57 4.37
C ALA A 55 5.17 7.88 3.84
N ALA A 56 5.43 9.02 4.48
CA ALA A 56 4.99 10.34 4.04
C ALA A 56 5.59 10.79 2.70
N LEU A 57 6.61 10.09 2.18
CA LEU A 57 7.21 10.36 0.86
C LEU A 57 6.38 9.78 -0.32
N VAL A 58 5.41 8.90 -0.06
CA VAL A 58 4.59 8.28 -1.12
C VAL A 58 3.93 9.28 -2.08
N PRO A 59 3.36 10.42 -1.63
CA PRO A 59 2.82 11.44 -2.53
C PRO A 59 3.83 11.93 -3.58
N VAL A 60 5.10 12.07 -3.22
CA VAL A 60 6.16 12.48 -4.15
C VAL A 60 6.40 11.41 -5.19
N VAL A 61 6.46 10.14 -4.78
CA VAL A 61 6.62 9.01 -5.72
C VAL A 61 5.46 8.96 -6.72
N VAL A 62 4.24 9.17 -6.25
CA VAL A 62 3.06 9.25 -7.12
C VAL A 62 3.17 10.42 -8.10
N SER A 63 3.50 11.61 -7.63
CA SER A 63 3.65 12.78 -8.51
C SER A 63 4.75 12.61 -9.56
N CYS A 64 5.89 12.00 -9.22
CA CYS A 64 6.93 11.69 -10.21
C CYS A 64 6.43 10.68 -11.26
N ALA A 65 5.71 9.64 -10.84
CA ALA A 65 5.13 8.67 -11.79
C ALA A 65 4.09 9.33 -12.71
N GLU A 66 3.24 10.21 -12.19
CA GLU A 66 2.26 10.99 -12.96
C GLU A 66 2.93 11.96 -13.96
N ALA A 67 4.12 12.45 -13.62
CA ALA A 67 4.97 13.27 -14.50
C ALA A 67 5.74 12.45 -15.55
N GLY A 68 5.60 11.12 -15.55
CA GLY A 68 6.22 10.22 -16.53
C GLY A 68 7.56 9.65 -16.13
N ASP A 69 7.98 9.76 -14.87
CA ASP A 69 9.21 9.13 -14.39
C ASP A 69 9.08 7.59 -14.44
N PRO A 70 9.91 6.91 -15.25
CA PRO A 70 9.84 5.45 -15.41
C PRO A 70 10.25 4.68 -14.14
N VAL A 71 11.13 5.24 -13.33
CA VAL A 71 11.59 4.62 -12.07
C VAL A 71 10.49 4.68 -11.03
N ALA A 72 9.87 5.85 -10.87
CA ALA A 72 8.73 6.02 -9.96
C ALA A 72 7.55 5.13 -10.37
N ASN A 73 7.22 5.10 -11.67
CA ASN A 73 6.18 4.22 -12.20
C ASN A 73 6.48 2.74 -11.90
N LYS A 74 7.72 2.30 -12.14
CA LYS A 74 8.15 0.92 -11.83
C LYS A 74 7.98 0.58 -10.36
N ILE A 75 8.37 1.46 -9.43
CA ILE A 75 8.20 1.24 -7.97
C ILE A 75 6.74 1.02 -7.61
N LEU A 76 5.84 1.85 -8.16
CA LEU A 76 4.41 1.74 -7.89
C LEU A 76 3.82 0.46 -8.50
N LEU A 77 4.23 0.07 -9.71
CA LEU A 77 3.80 -1.18 -10.35
C LEU A 77 4.28 -2.42 -9.61
N VAL A 78 5.52 -2.42 -9.09
CA VAL A 78 6.02 -3.49 -8.21
C VAL A 78 5.16 -3.57 -6.95
N SER A 79 4.85 -2.44 -6.34
CA SER A 79 4.01 -2.40 -5.12
C SER A 79 2.59 -2.90 -5.37
N VAL A 80 2.00 -2.59 -6.53
CA VAL A 80 0.71 -3.15 -6.97
C VAL A 80 0.80 -4.67 -7.11
N GLN A 81 1.89 -5.19 -7.68
CA GLN A 81 2.07 -6.63 -7.87
C GLN A 81 2.16 -7.36 -6.52
N GLU A 82 2.99 -6.88 -5.59
CA GLU A 82 3.14 -7.46 -4.25
C GLU A 82 1.81 -7.49 -3.47
N LEU A 83 1.03 -6.40 -3.57
CA LEU A 83 -0.30 -6.34 -2.97
C LEU A 83 -1.26 -7.35 -3.61
N ALA A 84 -1.23 -7.47 -4.94
CA ALA A 84 -2.07 -8.43 -5.65
C ALA A 84 -1.69 -9.87 -5.25
N ASP A 85 -0.41 -10.20 -5.19
CA ASP A 85 0.06 -11.54 -4.80
C ASP A 85 -0.32 -11.88 -3.36
N SER A 86 -0.27 -10.90 -2.46
CA SER A 86 -0.76 -11.06 -1.08
C SER A 86 -2.26 -11.42 -1.05
N VAL A 87 -3.08 -10.76 -1.87
CA VAL A 87 -4.52 -11.08 -1.98
C VAL A 87 -4.71 -12.49 -2.56
N LYS A 88 -4.00 -12.84 -3.64
CA LYS A 88 -4.10 -14.17 -4.26
C LYS A 88 -3.77 -15.29 -3.28
N ALA A 89 -2.72 -15.11 -2.48
CA ALA A 89 -2.31 -16.08 -1.47
C ALA A 89 -3.41 -16.35 -0.43
N VAL A 90 -4.09 -15.30 0.04
CA VAL A 90 -5.21 -15.44 1.00
C VAL A 90 -6.43 -16.10 0.35
N VAL A 91 -6.81 -15.67 -0.86
CA VAL A 91 -7.95 -16.23 -1.60
C VAL A 91 -7.76 -17.73 -1.81
N GLN A 92 -6.56 -18.17 -2.24
CA GLN A 92 -6.24 -19.57 -2.47
C GLN A 92 -6.24 -20.38 -1.16
N ARG A 93 -5.55 -19.86 -0.13
CA ARG A 93 -5.42 -20.57 1.15
C ARG A 93 -6.76 -20.81 1.84
N LEU A 94 -7.69 -19.88 1.70
CA LEU A 94 -9.01 -19.94 2.33
C LEU A 94 -10.12 -20.43 1.40
N GLY A 95 -9.81 -20.73 0.12
CA GLY A 95 -10.80 -21.18 -0.86
C GLY A 95 -11.92 -20.16 -1.15
N LEU A 96 -11.65 -18.86 -0.99
CA LEU A 96 -12.70 -17.81 -1.03
C LEU A 96 -13.39 -17.71 -2.40
N SER A 97 -12.70 -18.09 -3.46
CA SER A 97 -13.19 -18.04 -4.84
C SER A 97 -13.84 -19.36 -5.32
N GLY A 98 -13.98 -20.37 -4.45
CA GLY A 98 -14.52 -21.67 -4.83
C GLY A 98 -13.57 -22.50 -5.69
N GLU A 99 -13.98 -23.74 -6.01
CA GLU A 99 -13.15 -24.68 -6.78
C GLU A 99 -12.84 -24.21 -8.21
N ASP A 100 -13.76 -23.46 -8.83
CA ASP A 100 -13.61 -22.94 -10.19
C ASP A 100 -13.04 -21.50 -10.24
N GLY A 101 -12.75 -20.90 -9.08
CA GLY A 101 -12.21 -19.56 -8.95
C GLY A 101 -13.19 -18.41 -9.21
N LYS A 102 -14.49 -18.69 -9.37
CA LYS A 102 -15.49 -17.68 -9.80
C LYS A 102 -16.45 -17.24 -8.71
N ASN A 103 -16.44 -17.86 -7.53
CA ASN A 103 -17.33 -17.47 -6.45
C ASN A 103 -17.11 -16.02 -6.03
N TYR A 104 -18.19 -15.39 -5.56
CA TYR A 104 -18.13 -14.03 -5.06
C TYR A 104 -17.44 -13.97 -3.70
N PHE A 105 -16.49 -13.04 -3.56
CA PHE A 105 -15.90 -12.72 -2.26
C PHE A 105 -15.61 -11.21 -2.14
N PRO A 106 -15.76 -10.63 -0.94
CA PRO A 106 -15.42 -9.24 -0.71
C PRO A 106 -13.90 -9.03 -0.65
N LEU A 107 -13.41 -7.97 -1.29
CA LEU A 107 -12.06 -7.46 -1.13
C LEU A 107 -12.13 -6.09 -0.49
N VAL A 108 -11.88 -6.03 0.82
CA VAL A 108 -11.96 -4.78 1.58
C VAL A 108 -10.64 -4.00 1.44
N MET A 109 -10.72 -2.79 0.91
CA MET A 109 -9.58 -1.92 0.60
C MET A 109 -9.46 -0.82 1.65
N VAL A 110 -8.46 -0.91 2.54
CA VAL A 110 -8.23 0.04 3.64
C VAL A 110 -6.77 0.50 3.67
N GLY A 111 -6.57 1.79 3.95
CA GLY A 111 -5.26 2.41 4.14
C GLY A 111 -4.96 3.48 3.09
N GLY A 112 -4.23 4.53 3.48
CA GLY A 112 -4.05 5.76 2.68
C GLY A 112 -3.42 5.57 1.30
N VAL A 113 -2.71 4.46 1.05
CA VAL A 113 -2.16 4.12 -0.28
C VAL A 113 -3.24 3.63 -1.25
N LEU A 114 -4.33 3.07 -0.73
CA LEU A 114 -5.44 2.49 -1.50
C LEU A 114 -6.61 3.46 -1.71
N GLU A 115 -6.47 4.70 -1.21
CA GLU A 115 -7.46 5.76 -1.37
C GLU A 115 -7.44 6.35 -2.79
N ALA A 116 -8.62 6.58 -3.36
CA ALA A 116 -8.82 6.87 -4.78
C ALA A 116 -8.77 8.38 -5.12
N ASN A 117 -7.68 9.06 -4.77
CA ASN A 117 -7.63 10.53 -4.83
C ASN A 117 -6.52 11.09 -5.76
N ARG A 118 -5.96 10.28 -6.66
CA ARG A 118 -4.84 10.67 -7.53
C ARG A 118 -4.99 10.11 -8.94
N ARG A 119 -4.28 10.69 -9.91
CA ARG A 119 -4.29 10.22 -11.31
C ARG A 119 -3.63 8.84 -11.41
N TRP A 120 -2.62 8.59 -10.59
CA TRP A 120 -2.10 7.25 -10.33
C TRP A 120 -2.80 6.62 -9.12
N ASP A 121 -3.65 5.61 -9.37
CA ASP A 121 -4.47 4.94 -8.34
C ASP A 121 -4.00 3.50 -8.12
N ILE A 122 -3.25 3.27 -7.05
CA ILE A 122 -2.72 1.95 -6.67
C ILE A 122 -3.88 0.98 -6.37
N GLY A 123 -4.94 1.44 -5.70
CA GLY A 123 -6.08 0.60 -5.36
C GLY A 123 -6.81 0.10 -6.61
N LYS A 124 -7.00 0.97 -7.60
CA LYS A 124 -7.59 0.61 -8.90
C LYS A 124 -6.71 -0.39 -9.64
N GLU A 125 -5.40 -0.21 -9.67
CA GLU A 125 -4.49 -1.13 -10.35
C GLU A 125 -4.44 -2.51 -9.67
N VAL A 126 -4.51 -2.57 -8.33
CA VAL A 126 -4.65 -3.84 -7.60
C VAL A 126 -5.95 -4.54 -8.00
N ILE A 127 -7.08 -3.82 -7.98
CA ILE A 127 -8.38 -4.37 -8.38
C ILE A 127 -8.32 -4.90 -9.82
N ASN A 128 -7.78 -4.13 -10.76
CA ASN A 128 -7.64 -4.53 -12.16
C ASN A 128 -6.83 -5.84 -12.32
N ARG A 129 -5.79 -6.04 -11.52
CA ARG A 129 -5.01 -7.29 -11.54
C ARG A 129 -5.79 -8.45 -10.93
N ILE A 130 -6.41 -8.26 -9.78
CA ILE A 130 -7.16 -9.31 -9.09
C ILE A 130 -8.37 -9.76 -9.90
N SER A 131 -9.11 -8.84 -10.52
CA SER A 131 -10.30 -9.19 -11.32
C SER A 131 -10.00 -10.04 -12.56
N LYS A 132 -8.75 -10.07 -13.05
CA LYS A 132 -8.33 -10.94 -14.16
C LYS A 132 -8.28 -12.41 -13.74
N ASP A 133 -7.79 -12.67 -12.53
CA ASP A 133 -7.63 -14.02 -11.99
C ASP A 133 -8.89 -14.48 -11.25
N TYR A 134 -9.61 -13.54 -10.63
CA TYR A 134 -10.79 -13.79 -9.82
C TYR A 134 -11.95 -12.86 -10.23
N PRO A 135 -12.74 -13.23 -11.25
CA PRO A 135 -13.83 -12.37 -11.74
C PRO A 135 -14.96 -12.17 -10.71
N GLY A 136 -15.04 -13.03 -9.69
CA GLY A 136 -15.98 -12.91 -8.57
C GLY A 136 -15.57 -11.90 -7.49
N VAL A 137 -14.40 -11.27 -7.58
CA VAL A 137 -13.96 -10.28 -6.58
C VAL A 137 -14.92 -9.09 -6.51
N ARG A 138 -15.30 -8.68 -5.29
CA ARG A 138 -16.09 -7.48 -5.04
C ARG A 138 -15.31 -6.49 -4.18
N PRO A 139 -14.64 -5.49 -4.79
CA PRO A 139 -13.92 -4.46 -4.04
C PRO A 139 -14.89 -3.64 -3.19
N ILE A 140 -14.56 -3.48 -1.91
CA ILE A 140 -15.32 -2.68 -0.95
C ILE A 140 -14.37 -1.65 -0.34
N ARG A 141 -14.75 -0.37 -0.43
CA ARG A 141 -14.11 0.71 0.34
C ARG A 141 -15.02 1.03 1.51
N PRO A 142 -14.64 0.69 2.76
CA PRO A 142 -15.47 0.99 3.92
C PRO A 142 -15.70 2.50 4.03
N LYS A 143 -16.95 2.90 4.29
CA LYS A 143 -17.30 4.28 4.64
C LYS A 143 -17.12 4.59 6.13
N VAL A 144 -16.88 3.54 6.93
CA VAL A 144 -16.69 3.61 8.38
C VAL A 144 -15.22 3.43 8.72
N GLU A 145 -14.74 4.17 9.72
CA GLU A 145 -13.36 4.06 10.17
C GLU A 145 -13.04 2.65 10.68
N PRO A 146 -11.82 2.13 10.50
CA PRO A 146 -11.38 0.84 11.05
C PRO A 146 -11.63 0.70 12.57
N ALA A 147 -11.59 1.82 13.30
CA ALA A 147 -11.90 1.89 14.73
C ALA A 147 -13.33 1.43 15.05
N MET A 148 -14.30 1.74 14.17
CA MET A 148 -15.68 1.25 14.30
C MET A 148 -15.76 -0.27 14.15
N GLY A 149 -14.98 -0.85 13.24
CA GLY A 149 -14.90 -2.30 13.07
C GLY A 149 -14.32 -2.99 14.30
N ALA A 150 -13.25 -2.42 14.89
CA ALA A 150 -12.67 -2.92 16.13
C ALA A 150 -13.65 -2.81 17.32
N ALA A 151 -14.39 -1.70 17.41
CA ALA A 151 -15.42 -1.51 18.43
C ALA A 151 -16.58 -2.52 18.29
N LEU A 152 -17.03 -2.80 17.06
CA LEU A 152 -18.04 -3.82 16.77
C LEU A 152 -17.55 -5.23 17.11
N LEU A 153 -16.29 -5.55 16.80
CA LEU A 153 -15.69 -6.83 17.18
C LEU A 153 -15.63 -6.97 18.71
N ALA A 154 -15.14 -5.95 19.41
CA ALA A 154 -15.09 -5.94 20.87
C ALA A 154 -16.49 -6.09 21.49
N TRP A 155 -17.49 -5.39 20.95
CA TRP A 155 -18.88 -5.49 21.37
C TRP A 155 -19.47 -6.89 21.17
N ASN A 156 -19.23 -7.52 20.02
CA ASN A 156 -19.68 -8.89 19.74
C ASN A 156 -19.02 -9.92 20.66
N PHE A 157 -17.75 -9.71 21.03
CA PHE A 157 -17.07 -10.56 22.02
C PHE A 157 -17.71 -10.44 23.40
N LEU A 158 -18.00 -9.22 23.87
CA LEU A 158 -18.65 -8.97 25.16
C LEU A 158 -20.09 -9.55 25.20
N MET A 159 -20.84 -9.44 24.10
CA MET A 159 -22.18 -10.01 24.01
C MET A 159 -22.17 -11.55 24.10
N LYS A 160 -21.24 -12.22 23.39
CA LYS A 160 -21.07 -13.68 23.50
C LYS A 160 -20.70 -14.13 24.91
N GLU A 161 -19.77 -13.45 25.58
CA GLU A 161 -19.42 -13.78 26.98
C GLU A 161 -20.60 -13.59 27.95
N SER A 162 -21.49 -12.63 27.67
CA SER A 162 -22.68 -12.39 28.49
C SER A 162 -23.76 -13.45 28.30
N GLU A 163 -23.95 -13.95 27.08
CA GLU A 163 -24.88 -15.05 26.78
C GLU A 163 -24.39 -16.38 27.34
N ASP A 164 -23.08 -16.66 27.29
CA ASP A 164 -22.50 -17.88 27.87
C ASP A 164 -22.59 -17.90 29.40
N LYS A 165 -22.52 -16.73 30.07
CA LYS A 165 -22.73 -16.61 31.53
C LYS A 165 -24.18 -16.68 31.98
N LEU A 166 -25.14 -16.35 31.10
CA LEU A 166 -26.58 -16.49 31.42
C LEU A 166 -27.08 -17.92 31.25
N ASN A 167 -26.37 -18.74 30.47
CA ASN A 167 -26.72 -20.13 30.16
C ASN A 167 -25.91 -21.17 30.97
N SER A 168 -25.08 -20.72 31.93
CA SER A 168 -24.31 -21.56 32.87
C SER A 168 -24.89 -21.50 34.28
#